data_AF-A0A497GJI7-F1
#
_entry.id   AF-A0A497GJI7-F1
#
_cell.length_a   1.000
_cell.length_b   1.000
_cell.length_c   1.000
_cell.angle_alpha   90.00
_cell.angle_beta   90.00
_cell.angle_gamma   90.00
#
_symmetry.space_group_name_H-M   'P 1'
#
loop_
_entity.id
_entity.type
_entity.pdbx_description
1 polymer ?
#
loop_
_entity_poly.entity_id
_entity_poly.type
_entity_poly.pdbx_seq_one_letter_code
_entity_poly.pdbx_strand_id
1 'polypeptide(L)'
;MNVEIIPIKAKGRWHVVFREDEKWQCGIYVPENESLEDIKFLELHNAPELFILIKGKINLVLMDESGKVHEIPMEEGKLYIVQTWHNAYRPNGKEGIALVIERPDISTEYRNVNLSR
;
A
#
# COMPACT_ATOMS: atom_id res chain seq x y z
N MET A 1 -24.87 -20.34 -7.93
CA MET A 1 -23.81 -19.32 -8.10
C MET A 1 -23.18 -19.13 -6.72
N ASN A 2 -21.87 -19.33 -6.57
CA ASN A 2 -21.18 -19.08 -5.31
C ASN A 2 -20.46 -17.74 -5.45
N VAL A 3 -21.02 -16.68 -4.86
CA VAL A 3 -20.47 -15.32 -4.90
C VAL A 3 -20.41 -14.83 -3.47
N GLU A 4 -19.21 -14.46 -3.03
CA GLU A 4 -19.00 -13.77 -1.78
C GLU A 4 -18.92 -12.25 -2.06
N ILE A 5 -19.65 -11.46 -1.27
CA ILE A 5 -19.68 -10.00 -1.39
C ILE A 5 -19.06 -9.42 -0.12
N ILE A 6 -17.91 -8.78 -0.26
CA ILE A 6 -17.17 -8.22 0.87
C ILE A 6 -17.35 -6.70 0.87
N PRO A 7 -17.99 -6.12 1.91
CA PRO A 7 -18.11 -4.68 2.02
C PRO A 7 -16.74 -4.07 2.38
N ILE A 8 -16.32 -3.10 1.58
CA ILE A 8 -15.06 -2.37 1.81
C ILE A 8 -15.25 -1.46 3.03
N LYS A 9 -14.49 -1.71 4.09
CA LYS A 9 -14.53 -0.93 5.33
C LYS A 9 -13.12 -0.52 5.72
N ALA A 10 -12.94 0.74 6.10
CA ALA A 10 -11.71 1.23 6.71
C ALA A 10 -11.60 0.70 8.15
N LYS A 11 -11.07 -0.52 8.31
CA LYS A 11 -10.87 -1.18 9.61
C LYS A 11 -9.40 -1.47 9.84
N GLY A 12 -8.69 -0.49 10.40
CA GLY A 12 -7.26 -0.62 10.65
C GLY A 12 -6.40 -0.53 9.40
N ARG A 13 -5.09 -0.74 9.56
CA ARG A 13 -4.08 -0.53 8.51
C ARG A 13 -4.22 -1.51 7.35
N TRP A 14 -4.21 -2.82 7.63
CA TRP A 14 -4.20 -3.87 6.61
C TRP A 14 -5.11 -5.03 7.02
N HIS A 15 -5.98 -5.45 6.10
CA HIS A 15 -6.87 -6.58 6.32
C HIS A 15 -7.01 -7.42 5.05
N VAL A 16 -6.45 -8.64 5.07
CA VAL A 16 -6.64 -9.63 3.99
C VAL A 16 -8.10 -10.05 3.97
N VAL A 17 -8.75 -9.89 2.82
CA VAL A 17 -10.17 -10.22 2.62
C VAL A 17 -10.36 -11.48 1.78
N PHE A 18 -9.34 -11.88 1.02
CA PHE A 18 -9.37 -13.10 0.23
C PHE A 18 -7.96 -13.66 0.04
N ARG A 19 -7.85 -14.99 0.00
CA ARG A 19 -6.61 -15.72 -0.27
C ARG A 19 -6.93 -16.98 -1.09
N GLU A 20 -6.20 -17.20 -2.17
CA GLU A 20 -6.23 -18.45 -2.94
C GLU A 20 -4.95 -19.24 -2.64
N ASP A 21 -5.00 -20.04 -1.56
CA ASP A 21 -3.89 -20.86 -1.08
C ASP A 21 -2.55 -20.10 -1.06
N GLU A 22 -1.57 -20.57 -1.82
CA GLU A 22 -0.22 -20.00 -1.95
C GLU A 22 -0.03 -19.20 -3.26
N LYS A 23 -1.11 -18.95 -4.01
CA LYS A 23 -1.02 -18.26 -5.31
C LYS A 23 -1.03 -16.74 -5.14
N TRP A 24 -2.07 -16.21 -4.52
CA TRP A 24 -2.25 -14.77 -4.32
C TRP A 24 -3.23 -14.50 -3.18
N GLN A 25 -3.14 -13.29 -2.63
CA GLN A 25 -4.11 -12.76 -1.69
C GLN A 25 -4.44 -11.31 -2.02
N CYS A 26 -5.58 -10.83 -1.55
CA CYS A 26 -5.89 -9.42 -1.56
C CYS A 26 -6.47 -8.95 -0.25
N GLY A 27 -6.29 -7.67 0.02
CA GLY A 27 -6.76 -7.03 1.23
C GLY A 27 -7.09 -5.57 1.03
N ILE A 28 -7.71 -5.01 2.05
CA ILE A 28 -8.04 -3.60 2.13
C ILE A 28 -6.97 -2.91 2.96
N TYR A 29 -6.34 -1.91 2.37
CA TYR A 29 -5.28 -1.12 2.96
C TYR A 29 -5.74 0.32 3.21
N VAL A 30 -5.46 0.82 4.41
CA VAL A 30 -5.66 2.22 4.83
C VAL A 30 -4.36 2.71 5.45
N PRO A 31 -3.62 3.62 4.80
CA PRO A 31 -2.39 4.16 5.37
C PRO A 31 -2.62 4.79 6.74
N GLU A 32 -1.78 4.45 7.71
CA GLU A 32 -1.79 5.06 9.04
C GLU A 32 -1.19 6.46 9.05
N ASN A 33 -0.22 6.71 8.17
CA ASN A 33 0.50 7.98 8.06
C ASN A 33 -0.37 9.03 7.40
N GLU A 34 -0.29 10.28 7.85
CA GLU A 34 -1.10 11.39 7.33
C GLU A 34 -0.27 12.39 6.50
N SER A 35 1.05 12.29 6.59
CA SER A 35 2.01 13.04 5.77
C SER A 35 3.28 12.22 5.46
N LEU A 36 4.18 12.79 4.66
CA LEU A 36 5.48 12.19 4.35
C LEU A 36 6.35 12.08 5.61
N GLU A 37 6.30 13.09 6.48
CA GLU A 37 7.13 13.21 7.68
C GLU A 37 6.76 12.18 8.76
N ASP A 38 5.54 11.64 8.72
CA ASP A 38 5.08 10.59 9.63
C ASP A 38 5.79 9.26 9.36
N ILE A 39 6.23 9.02 8.12
CA ILE A 39 6.86 7.75 7.70
C ILE A 39 8.25 7.62 8.32
N LYS A 40 8.43 6.59 9.16
CA LYS A 40 9.69 6.30 9.85
C LYS A 40 10.52 5.19 9.21
N PHE A 41 9.90 4.42 8.33
CA PHE A 41 10.57 3.34 7.61
C PHE A 41 9.91 3.10 6.25
N LEU A 42 10.68 2.55 5.32
CA LEU A 42 10.18 1.97 4.08
C LEU A 42 10.26 0.45 4.17
N GLU A 43 9.41 -0.22 3.41
CA GLU A 43 9.32 -1.67 3.28
C GLU A 43 9.76 -2.10 1.88
N LEU A 44 10.42 -3.25 1.78
CA LEU A 44 10.73 -3.90 0.50
C LEU A 44 10.28 -5.35 0.58
N HIS A 45 9.44 -5.75 -0.37
CA HIS A 45 9.00 -7.14 -0.51
C HIS A 45 9.87 -7.90 -1.50
N ASN A 46 10.00 -9.21 -1.29
CA ASN A 46 10.66 -10.11 -2.24
C ASN A 46 9.80 -10.46 -3.48
N ALA A 47 8.68 -9.77 -3.67
CA ALA A 47 7.74 -9.94 -4.77
C ALA A 47 7.02 -8.61 -5.07
N PRO A 48 6.40 -8.48 -6.25
CA PRO A 48 5.63 -7.28 -6.58
C PRO A 48 4.37 -7.18 -5.73
N GLU A 49 4.03 -5.95 -5.36
CA GLU A 49 2.79 -5.60 -4.68
C GLU A 49 1.98 -4.64 -5.55
N LEU A 50 0.69 -4.89 -5.67
CA LEU A 50 -0.19 -4.16 -6.57
C LEU A 50 -1.18 -3.34 -5.77
N PHE A 51 -1.33 -2.07 -6.10
CA PHE A 51 -2.26 -1.15 -5.43
C PHE A 51 -3.27 -0.57 -6.41
N ILE A 52 -4.54 -0.52 -5.99
CA ILE A 52 -5.63 0.18 -6.69
C ILE A 52 -6.34 1.08 -5.68
N LEU A 53 -6.47 2.37 -6.00
CA LEU A 53 -7.25 3.28 -5.18
C LEU A 53 -8.75 2.97 -5.34
N ILE A 54 -9.39 2.59 -4.24
CA ILE A 54 -10.84 2.37 -4.19
C ILE A 54 -11.56 3.69 -3.93
N LYS A 55 -11.04 4.48 -2.98
CA LYS A 55 -11.70 5.71 -2.52
C LYS A 55 -10.72 6.64 -1.83
N GLY A 56 -10.91 7.94 -2.02
CA GLY A 56 -10.24 8.97 -1.23
C GLY A 56 -8.90 9.39 -1.81
N LYS A 57 -7.88 9.56 -0.96
CA LYS A 57 -6.54 10.01 -1.37
C LYS A 57 -5.45 9.23 -0.66
N ILE A 58 -4.54 8.65 -1.44
CA ILE A 58 -3.32 7.99 -0.98
C ILE A 58 -2.17 8.51 -1.84
N ASN A 59 -1.04 8.82 -1.21
CA ASN A 59 0.23 9.02 -1.90
C ASN A 59 1.13 7.82 -1.58
N LEU A 60 1.60 7.14 -2.62
CA LEU A 60 2.67 6.16 -2.49
C LEU A 60 3.99 6.91 -2.35
N VAL A 61 4.84 6.45 -1.44
CA VAL A 61 6.18 6.97 -1.20
C VAL A 61 7.15 5.89 -1.64
N LEU A 62 7.89 6.13 -2.72
CA LEU A 62 8.77 5.16 -3.34
C LEU A 62 10.21 5.67 -3.29
N MET A 63 11.17 4.81 -3.02
CA MET A 63 12.59 5.14 -3.16
C MET A 63 13.16 4.46 -4.40
N ASP A 64 13.84 5.22 -5.25
CA ASP A 64 14.52 4.69 -6.43
C ASP A 64 15.90 4.10 -6.10
N GLU A 65 16.57 3.53 -7.12
CA GLU A 65 17.89 2.91 -6.98
C GLU A 65 18.99 3.90 -6.54
N SER A 66 18.80 5.21 -6.79
CA SER A 66 19.73 6.25 -6.32
C SER A 66 19.53 6.61 -4.85
N GLY A 67 18.49 6.06 -4.20
CA GLY A 67 18.09 6.39 -2.84
C GLY A 67 17.20 7.64 -2.76
N LYS A 68 16.75 8.19 -3.88
CA LYS A 68 15.86 9.35 -3.91
C LYS A 68 14.42 8.92 -3.67
N VAL A 69 13.72 9.67 -2.83
CA VAL A 69 12.31 9.44 -2.50
C VAL A 69 11.40 10.24 -3.46
N HIS A 70 10.34 9.59 -3.91
CA HIS A 70 9.30 10.13 -4.79
C HIS A 70 7.92 9.91 -4.17
N GLU A 71 7.07 10.92 -4.29
CA GLU A 71 5.67 10.85 -3.89
C GLU A 71 4.81 10.71 -5.15
N ILE A 72 4.06 9.62 -5.23
CA ILE A 72 3.17 9.30 -6.36
C ILE A 72 1.73 9.33 -5.86
N PRO A 73 0.96 10.38 -6.15
CA PRO A 73 -0.47 10.41 -5.86
C PRO A 73 -1.20 9.30 -6.61
N MET A 74 -1.97 8.49 -5.88
CA MET A 74 -2.80 7.47 -6.48
C MET A 74 -4.05 8.09 -7.12
N GLU A 75 -4.48 7.53 -8.24
CA GLU A 75 -5.68 7.94 -8.97
C GLU A 75 -6.63 6.75 -9.15
N GLU A 76 -7.93 7.01 -9.06
CA GLU A 76 -8.96 6.01 -9.35
C GLU A 76 -8.84 5.53 -10.81
N GLY A 77 -9.07 4.23 -11.04
CA GLY A 77 -8.94 3.62 -12.36
C GLY A 77 -7.50 3.36 -12.82
N LYS A 78 -6.49 3.63 -11.98
CA LYS A 78 -5.08 3.27 -12.23
C LYS A 78 -4.62 2.12 -11.33
N LEU A 79 -3.76 1.27 -11.90
CA LEU A 79 -3.07 0.20 -11.20
C LEU A 79 -1.61 0.61 -10.98
N TYR A 80 -1.11 0.41 -9.78
CA TYR A 80 0.29 0.68 -9.41
C TYR A 80 0.95 -0.65 -9.05
N ILE A 81 2.07 -0.98 -9.70
CA ILE A 81 2.84 -2.20 -9.42
C ILE A 81 4.17 -1.75 -8.79
N VAL A 82 4.42 -2.15 -7.55
CA VAL A 82 5.55 -1.70 -6.75
C VAL A 82 6.49 -2.88 -6.49
N GLN A 83 7.77 -2.69 -6.77
CA GLN A 83 8.86 -3.66 -6.56
C GLN A 83 10.09 -3.00 -5.91
N THR A 84 9.89 -1.83 -5.31
CA THR A 84 10.97 -1.06 -4.67
C THR A 84 10.60 -0.75 -3.23
N TRP A 85 11.55 -0.17 -2.49
CA TRP A 85 11.32 0.40 -1.17
C TRP A 85 10.15 1.36 -1.19
N HIS A 86 9.13 1.09 -0.39
CA HIS A 86 7.90 1.85 -0.41
C HIS A 86 7.23 2.00 0.95
N ASN A 87 6.34 2.98 1.04
CA ASN A 87 5.34 3.16 2.08
C ASN A 87 4.20 4.00 1.47
N ALA A 88 3.19 4.36 2.24
CA ALA A 88 2.15 5.27 1.79
C ALA A 88 1.63 6.14 2.93
N TYR A 89 0.97 7.23 2.57
CA TYR A 89 0.25 8.09 3.51
C TYR A 89 -1.05 8.62 2.90
N ARG A 90 -1.99 9.01 3.75
CA ARG A 90 -3.26 9.64 3.38
C ARG A 90 -3.21 11.14 3.71
N PRO A 91 -3.07 12.03 2.71
CA PRO A 91 -2.71 13.43 2.95
C PRO A 91 -3.70 14.15 3.87
N ASN A 92 -3.18 14.74 4.96
CA ASN A 92 -3.95 15.49 5.97
C ASN A 92 -5.09 14.68 6.60
N GLY A 93 -4.86 13.38 6.85
CA GLY A 93 -5.83 12.52 7.52
C GLY A 93 -7.12 12.28 6.71
N LYS A 94 -7.10 12.55 5.40
CA LYS A 94 -8.23 12.27 4.51
C LYS A 94 -8.54 10.78 4.48
N GLU A 95 -9.75 10.45 4.04
CA GLU A 95 -10.08 9.07 3.69
C GLU A 95 -9.14 8.60 2.57
N GLY A 96 -8.63 7.38 2.69
CA GLY A 96 -7.77 6.75 1.70
C GLY A 96 -7.85 5.24 1.86
N ILE A 97 -8.42 4.56 0.86
CA ILE A 97 -8.63 3.11 0.87
C ILE A 97 -8.09 2.54 -0.44
N ALA A 98 -7.18 1.59 -0.35
CA ALA A 98 -6.66 0.84 -1.49
C ALA A 98 -7.02 -0.65 -1.39
N LEU A 99 -7.23 -1.27 -2.54
CA LEU A 99 -7.12 -2.71 -2.69
C LEU A 99 -5.65 -3.01 -2.94
N VAL A 100 -5.12 -3.96 -2.20
CA VAL A 100 -3.76 -4.46 -2.42
C VAL A 100 -3.84 -5.92 -2.82
N ILE A 101 -3.05 -6.31 -3.81
CA ILE A 101 -2.89 -7.68 -4.28
C ILE A 101 -1.42 -8.04 -4.17
N GLU A 102 -1.15 -9.19 -3.54
CA GLU A 102 0.20 -9.59 -3.21
C GLU A 102 0.32 -11.12 -3.13
N ARG A 103 1.57 -11.62 -3.06
CA ARG A 103 1.84 -13.05 -2.89
C ARG A 103 1.66 -13.42 -1.40
N PRO A 104 1.10 -14.61 -1.06
CA PRO A 104 0.74 -14.89 0.33
C PRO A 104 1.91 -15.17 1.29
N ASP A 105 3.10 -15.44 0.76
CA ASP A 105 4.36 -15.77 1.46
C ASP A 105 5.42 -14.66 1.32
N ILE A 106 4.99 -13.40 1.24
CA ILE A 106 5.89 -12.25 1.16
C ILE A 106 6.85 -12.22 2.35
N SER A 107 8.13 -12.00 2.04
CA SER A 107 9.13 -11.61 3.04
C SER A 107 9.41 -10.11 2.89
N THR A 108 9.39 -9.41 4.02
CA THR A 108 9.58 -7.95 4.05
C THR A 108 10.88 -7.57 4.73
N GLU A 109 11.66 -6.73 4.06
CA GLU A 109 12.76 -5.99 4.66
C GLU A 109 12.31 -4.58 5.05
N TYR A 110 12.90 -4.05 6.11
CA TYR A 110 12.56 -2.73 6.64
C TYR A 110 13.79 -1.83 6.68
N ARG A 111 13.63 -0.58 6.26
CA ARG A 111 14.68 0.44 6.29
C ARG A 111 14.18 1.69 6.97
N ASN A 112 14.81 2.06 8.09
CA ASN A 112 14.51 3.33 8.75
C ASN A 112 14.89 4.52 7.85
N VAL A 113 14.04 5.55 7.88
CA VAL A 113 14.22 6.79 7.12
C VAL A 113 13.89 7.99 7.99
N ASN A 114 14.49 9.13 7.66
CA ASN A 114 14.10 10.43 8.18
C ASN A 114 13.69 11.31 7.01
N LEU A 115 12.41 11.31 6.69
CA LEU A 115 11.86 12.09 5.59
C LEU A 115 11.46 13.45 6.15
N SER A 116 12.24 14.46 5.80
CA SER A 116 11.95 15.87 6.08
C SER A 116 11.98 16.62 4.76
N ARG A 117 11.10 17.60 4.63
CA ARG A 117 11.08 18.52 3.49
C ARG A 117 12.19 19.55 3.59
#